data_AF-A0A923IFV9-F1
#
_entry.id   AF-A0A923IFV9-F1
#
_cell.length_a   1.000
_cell.length_b   1.000
_cell.length_c   1.000
_cell.angle_alpha   90.00
_cell.angle_beta   90.00
_cell.angle_gamma   90.00
#
_symmetry.space_group_name_H-M   'P 1'
#
loop_
_entity.id
_entity.type
_entity.pdbx_description
1 polymer ?
#
loop_
_entity_poly.entity_id
_entity_poly.type
_entity_poly.pdbx_seq_one_letter_code
_entity_poly.pdbx_strand_id
1 'polypeptide(L)'
;MDPLFEIFFFAVGAAVGSFLNVLIYRLPEEKSIILPASHCTICNHAIRFYDNIPLFSYLFLKGRCRNCSESISLRYPLVELLTAILSLMVYWKFGPSVQYLCAFVFVCSLITITFIDFDHQIIPDVISLPGIPLFFLAGVFVMKLRFLDSFLGVLIGGGVLFGVAFVYELITKREGMGGGDIKLLAMIG
;
A
#
# COMPACT_ATOMS: atom_id res chain seq x y z
N MET A 1 8.53 20.84 16.00
CA MET A 1 8.18 19.41 15.97
C MET A 1 7.86 19.00 17.39
N ASP A 2 6.65 18.52 17.64
CA ASP A 2 6.24 18.04 18.96
C ASP A 2 6.45 16.52 19.00
N PRO A 3 7.35 16.00 19.86
CA PRO A 3 7.66 14.57 19.94
C PRO A 3 6.42 13.69 20.15
N LEU A 4 5.38 14.22 20.81
CA LEU A 4 4.15 13.48 21.04
C LEU A 4 3.42 13.16 19.72
N PHE A 5 3.35 14.14 18.81
CA PHE A 5 2.73 13.94 17.50
C PHE A 5 3.55 13.00 16.62
N GLU A 6 4.88 13.08 16.68
CA GLU A 6 5.74 12.17 15.93
C GLU A 6 5.53 10.71 16.36
N ILE A 7 5.49 10.45 17.66
CA ILE A 7 5.18 9.12 18.21
C ILE A 7 3.79 8.67 17.78
N PHE A 8 2.80 9.57 17.83
CA PHE A 8 1.43 9.26 17.42
C PHE A 8 1.35 8.84 15.95
N PHE A 9 1.90 9.64 15.02
CA PHE A 9 1.87 9.32 13.59
C PHE A 9 2.70 8.09 13.25
N PHE A 10 3.84 7.89 13.90
CA PHE A 10 4.61 6.66 13.78
C PHE A 10 3.79 5.43 14.19
N ALA A 11 3.09 5.50 15.33
CA ALA A 11 2.24 4.41 15.82
C ALA A 11 1.05 4.14 14.89
N VAL A 12 0.41 5.19 14.37
CA VAL A 12 -0.65 5.06 13.35
C VAL A 12 -0.11 4.38 12.09
N GLY A 13 1.05 4.80 11.61
CA GLY A 13 1.69 4.19 10.44
C GLY A 13 2.04 2.72 10.66
N ALA A 14 2.54 2.36 11.84
CA ALA A 14 2.83 0.97 12.18
C ALA A 14 1.55 0.11 12.24
N ALA A 15 0.48 0.63 12.85
CA ALA A 15 -0.82 -0.04 12.94
C ALA A 15 -1.45 -0.26 11.56
N VAL A 16 -1.42 0.77 10.70
CA VAL A 16 -1.89 0.66 9.32
C VAL A 16 -1.01 -0.31 8.53
N GLY A 17 0.32 -0.26 8.68
CA GLY A 17 1.23 -1.21 8.05
C GLY A 17 0.94 -2.67 8.41
N SER A 18 0.52 -2.93 9.65
CA SER A 18 0.10 -4.27 10.07
C SER A 18 -1.17 -4.72 9.34
N PHE A 19 -2.12 -3.81 9.11
CA PHE A 19 -3.27 -4.07 8.25
C PHE A 19 -2.89 -4.23 6.78
N LEU A 20 -1.90 -3.48 6.26
CA LEU A 20 -1.42 -3.66 4.88
C LEU A 20 -0.87 -5.06 4.65
N ASN A 21 -0.19 -5.68 5.64
CA ASN A 21 0.22 -7.09 5.52
C ASN A 21 -0.98 -8.02 5.27
N VAL A 22 -2.15 -7.74 5.86
CA VAL A 22 -3.39 -8.49 5.60
C VAL A 22 -3.86 -8.29 4.17
N LEU A 23 -3.86 -7.04 3.67
CA LEU A 23 -4.25 -6.73 2.29
C LEU A 23 -3.33 -7.42 1.28
N ILE A 24 -2.03 -7.29 1.49
CA ILE A 24 -0.98 -7.88 0.64
C ILE A 24 -1.17 -9.40 0.52
N TYR A 25 -1.45 -10.09 1.62
CA TYR A 25 -1.61 -11.53 1.62
C TYR A 25 -2.98 -11.97 1.04
N ARG A 26 -4.07 -11.25 1.35
CA ARG A 26 -5.44 -11.72 1.07
C ARG A 26 -6.02 -11.25 -0.25
N LEU A 27 -5.66 -10.05 -0.72
CA LEU A 27 -6.24 -9.48 -1.95
C LEU A 27 -5.91 -10.32 -3.20
N PRO A 28 -4.67 -10.80 -3.42
CA PRO A 28 -4.35 -11.60 -4.60
C PRO A 28 -5.10 -12.94 -4.65
N GLU A 29 -5.44 -13.47 -3.48
CA GLU A 29 -6.16 -14.74 -3.33
C GLU A 29 -7.69 -14.55 -3.21
N GLU A 30 -8.20 -13.34 -3.44
CA GLU A 30 -9.61 -12.96 -3.31
C GLU A 30 -10.24 -13.34 -1.95
N LYS A 31 -9.41 -13.42 -0.90
CA LYS A 31 -9.84 -13.75 0.45
C LYS A 31 -10.44 -12.52 1.14
N SER A 32 -11.40 -12.77 2.03
CA SER A 32 -11.99 -11.71 2.84
C SER A 32 -10.95 -11.03 3.73
N ILE A 33 -10.90 -9.70 3.68
CA ILE A 33 -10.01 -8.87 4.50
C ILE A 33 -10.53 -8.66 5.93
N ILE A 34 -11.78 -9.04 6.21
CA ILE A 34 -12.45 -8.82 7.50
C ILE A 34 -12.43 -10.08 8.36
N LEU A 35 -12.74 -11.24 7.77
CA LEU A 35 -12.87 -12.52 8.48
C LEU A 35 -12.21 -13.64 7.67
N PRO A 36 -11.55 -14.62 8.32
CA PRO A 36 -11.33 -14.76 9.76
C PRO A 36 -10.26 -13.77 10.29
N ALA A 37 -10.14 -13.68 11.62
CA ALA A 37 -9.08 -12.90 12.26
C ALA A 37 -7.68 -13.40 11.88
N SER A 38 -6.64 -12.61 12.19
CA SER A 38 -5.24 -13.01 11.98
C SER A 38 -4.95 -14.32 12.70
N HIS A 39 -4.34 -15.27 11.99
CA HIS A 39 -4.01 -16.59 12.49
C HIS A 39 -2.62 -17.00 11.99
N CYS A 40 -1.96 -17.90 12.71
CA CYS A 40 -0.72 -18.48 12.25
C CYS A 40 -0.98 -19.40 11.05
N THR A 41 -0.22 -19.27 9.97
CA THR A 41 -0.36 -20.09 8.76
C THR A 41 0.00 -21.56 8.96
N ILE A 42 0.76 -21.90 10.00
CA ILE A 42 1.18 -23.29 10.28
C ILE A 42 0.26 -23.96 11.30
N CYS A 43 0.06 -23.36 12.48
CA CYS A 43 -0.75 -23.99 13.52
C CYS A 43 -2.23 -23.59 13.51
N ASN A 44 -2.62 -22.67 12.62
CA ASN A 44 -3.97 -22.13 12.47
C ASN A 44 -4.58 -21.53 13.74
N HIS A 45 -3.76 -21.30 14.78
CA HIS A 45 -4.21 -20.68 16.01
C HIS A 45 -4.43 -19.18 15.78
N ALA A 46 -5.53 -18.67 16.31
CA ALA A 46 -5.83 -17.24 16.25
C ALA A 46 -4.73 -16.44 16.99
N ILE A 47 -4.24 -15.38 16.35
CA ILE A 47 -3.26 -14.48 16.95
C ILE A 47 -4.00 -13.58 17.94
N ARG A 48 -3.52 -13.55 19.19
CA ARG A 48 -4.08 -12.71 20.24
C ARG A 48 -3.82 -11.25 19.92
N PHE A 49 -4.73 -10.35 20.33
CA PHE A 49 -4.61 -8.92 19.99
C PHE A 49 -3.27 -8.29 20.39
N TYR A 50 -2.67 -8.71 21.51
CA TYR A 50 -1.38 -8.21 21.99
C TYR A 50 -0.16 -8.84 21.29
N ASP A 51 -0.34 -9.96 20.59
CA ASP A 51 0.66 -10.54 19.70
C ASP A 51 0.58 -9.94 18.29
N ASN A 52 -0.39 -9.05 18.05
CA ASN A 52 -0.59 -8.25 16.83
C ASN A 52 -0.13 -6.78 17.00
N ILE A 53 0.58 -6.44 18.09
CA ILE A 53 1.09 -5.08 18.29
C ILE A 53 2.28 -4.88 17.31
N PRO A 54 2.18 -3.95 16.35
CA PRO A 54 3.18 -3.79 15.30
C PRO A 54 4.57 -3.56 15.88
N LEU A 55 5.60 -4.14 15.24
CA LEU A 55 7.02 -4.12 15.62
C LEU A 55 7.35 -4.76 16.97
N PHE A 56 6.63 -4.41 18.04
CA PHE A 56 6.88 -4.87 19.40
C PHE A 56 6.61 -6.36 19.56
N SER A 57 5.47 -6.86 19.06
CA SER A 57 5.15 -8.29 19.20
C SER A 57 6.20 -9.15 18.49
N TYR A 58 6.70 -8.74 17.32
CA TYR A 58 7.76 -9.44 16.62
C TYR A 58 9.06 -9.50 17.45
N LEU A 59 9.48 -8.38 18.06
CA LEU A 59 10.67 -8.31 18.90
C LEU A 59 10.53 -9.17 20.17
N PHE A 60 9.40 -9.08 20.88
CA PHE A 60 9.16 -9.85 22.10
C PHE A 60 9.04 -11.35 21.84
N LEU A 61 8.43 -11.74 20.73
CA LEU A 61 8.30 -13.13 20.31
C LEU A 61 9.56 -13.65 19.60
N LYS A 62 10.59 -12.81 19.44
CA LYS A 62 11.84 -13.13 18.71
C LYS A 62 11.57 -13.67 17.29
N GLY A 63 10.57 -13.10 16.63
CA GLY A 63 10.14 -13.50 15.30
C GLY A 63 9.59 -14.93 15.22
N ARG A 64 8.99 -15.45 16.30
CA ARG A 64 8.41 -16.80 16.32
C ARG A 64 6.96 -16.82 16.79
N CYS A 65 6.15 -17.72 16.28
CA CYS A 65 4.79 -17.92 16.78
C CYS A 65 4.82 -18.41 18.23
N ARG A 66 3.98 -17.83 19.10
CA ARG A 66 3.89 -18.21 20.52
C ARG A 66 3.50 -19.67 20.74
N ASN A 67 2.65 -20.24 19.87
CA ASN A 67 2.09 -21.57 20.06
C ASN A 67 2.94 -22.68 19.42
N CYS A 68 3.40 -22.49 18.18
CA CYS A 68 4.16 -23.53 17.45
C CYS A 68 5.65 -23.23 17.30
N SER A 69 6.14 -22.08 17.79
CA SER A 69 7.55 -21.64 17.67
C SER A 69 8.06 -21.49 16.22
N GLU A 70 7.17 -21.56 15.24
CA GLU A 70 7.52 -21.37 13.83
C GLU A 70 7.98 -19.93 13.57
N SER A 71 8.91 -19.75 12.63
CA SER A 71 9.42 -18.45 12.24
C SER A 71 8.36 -17.58 11.55
N ILE A 72 8.25 -16.33 12.00
CA ILE A 72 7.47 -15.29 11.35
C ILE A 72 8.39 -14.55 10.38
N SER A 73 7.95 -14.42 9.13
CA SER A 73 8.73 -13.74 8.07
C SER A 73 9.09 -12.31 8.47
N LEU A 74 10.34 -11.90 8.21
CA LEU A 74 10.84 -10.54 8.43
C LEU A 74 10.09 -9.50 7.60
N ARG A 75 9.35 -9.91 6.57
CA ARG A 75 8.50 -9.03 5.77
C ARG A 75 7.46 -8.30 6.61
N TYR A 76 6.84 -8.97 7.58
CA TYR A 76 5.79 -8.37 8.41
C TYR A 76 6.28 -7.11 9.15
N PRO A 77 7.34 -7.20 9.98
CA PRO A 77 7.87 -6.01 10.66
C PRO A 77 8.49 -5.00 9.69
N LEU A 78 8.98 -5.42 8.51
CA LEU A 78 9.51 -4.49 7.51
C LEU A 78 8.41 -3.61 6.91
N VAL A 79 7.25 -4.18 6.54
CA VAL A 79 6.11 -3.41 6.02
C VAL A 79 5.57 -2.46 7.09
N GLU A 80 5.48 -2.92 8.34
CA GLU A 80 5.07 -2.09 9.48
C GLU A 80 6.03 -0.90 9.69
N LEU A 81 7.34 -1.16 9.70
CA LEU A 81 8.35 -0.13 9.89
C LEU A 81 8.39 0.86 8.71
N LEU A 82 8.32 0.37 7.48
CA LEU A 82 8.29 1.19 6.28
C LEU A 82 7.07 2.12 6.30
N THR A 83 5.89 1.59 6.64
CA THR A 83 4.66 2.37 6.70
C THR A 83 4.71 3.41 7.84
N ALA A 84 5.30 3.04 8.99
CA ALA A 84 5.52 3.96 10.11
C ALA A 84 6.45 5.13 9.74
N ILE A 85 7.58 4.84 9.08
CA ILE A 85 8.53 5.86 8.62
C ILE A 85 7.88 6.76 7.56
N LEU A 86 7.20 6.19 6.57
CA LEU A 86 6.56 6.97 5.52
C LEU A 86 5.40 7.83 6.06
N SER A 87 4.62 7.32 7.02
CA SER A 87 3.63 8.12 7.74
C SER A 87 4.28 9.34 8.40
N LEU A 88 5.40 9.14 9.11
CA LEU A 88 6.13 10.23 9.75
C LEU A 88 6.67 11.25 8.73
N MET A 89 7.19 10.79 7.59
CA MET A 89 7.64 11.67 6.50
C MET A 89 6.50 12.50 5.90
N VAL A 90 5.32 11.90 5.72
CA VAL A 90 4.11 12.61 5.25
C VAL A 90 3.67 13.62 6.31
N TYR A 91 3.72 13.27 7.60
CA TYR A 91 3.42 14.19 8.71
C TYR A 91 4.37 15.37 8.72
N TRP A 92 5.68 15.16 8.58
CA TRP A 92 6.65 16.27 8.53
C TRP A 92 6.40 17.23 7.37
N LYS A 93 5.84 16.75 6.25
CA LYS A 93 5.53 17.58 5.09
C LYS A 93 4.21 18.34 5.21
N PHE A 94 3.16 17.69 5.72
CA PHE A 94 1.79 18.24 5.67
C PHE A 94 1.21 18.60 7.05
N GLY A 95 1.89 18.23 8.14
CA GLY A 95 1.37 18.36 9.50
C GLY A 95 0.11 17.51 9.74
N PRO A 96 -0.58 17.73 10.88
CA PRO A 96 -1.83 17.06 11.20
C PRO A 96 -2.99 17.68 10.40
N SER A 97 -3.10 17.33 9.12
CA SER A 97 -4.03 17.96 8.17
C SER A 97 -4.78 16.94 7.31
N VAL A 98 -5.79 17.40 6.57
CA VAL A 98 -6.49 16.53 5.59
C VAL A 98 -5.54 16.12 4.46
N GLN A 99 -4.56 16.98 4.11
CA GLN A 99 -3.50 16.64 3.16
C GLN A 99 -2.68 15.44 3.62
N TYR A 100 -2.37 15.36 4.93
CA TYR A 100 -1.70 14.19 5.49
C TYR A 100 -2.51 12.92 5.25
N LEU A 101 -3.82 12.93 5.52
CA LEU A 101 -4.66 11.74 5.33
C LEU A 101 -4.68 11.30 3.87
N CYS A 102 -4.89 12.23 2.93
CA CYS A 102 -4.89 11.90 1.49
C CYS A 102 -3.54 11.35 1.02
N ALA A 103 -2.44 12.01 1.40
CA ALA A 103 -1.10 11.56 1.03
C ALA A 103 -0.74 10.21 1.69
N PHE A 104 -1.16 10.00 2.93
CA PHE A 104 -0.88 8.76 3.65
C PHE A 104 -1.67 7.58 3.08
N VAL A 105 -2.95 7.77 2.72
CA VAL A 105 -3.74 6.74 2.00
C VAL A 105 -3.10 6.42 0.65
N PHE A 106 -2.66 7.42 -0.10
CA PHE A 106 -1.95 7.21 -1.37
C PHE A 106 -0.68 6.37 -1.19
N VAL A 107 0.15 6.71 -0.21
CA VAL A 107 1.34 5.93 0.15
C VAL A 107 0.97 4.49 0.55
N CYS A 108 -0.08 4.28 1.34
CA CYS A 108 -0.53 2.95 1.73
C CYS A 108 -0.97 2.11 0.52
N SER A 109 -1.67 2.71 -0.44
CA SER A 109 -2.04 2.07 -1.70
C SER A 109 -0.81 1.65 -2.49
N LEU A 110 0.20 2.52 -2.61
CA LEU A 110 1.45 2.20 -3.31
C LEU A 110 2.22 1.07 -2.61
N ILE A 111 2.38 1.12 -1.28
CA ILE A 111 3.02 0.04 -0.53
C ILE A 111 2.31 -1.29 -0.81
N THR A 112 0.98 -1.32 -0.71
CA THR A 112 0.19 -2.53 -0.94
C THR A 112 0.38 -3.08 -2.36
N ILE A 113 0.30 -2.22 -3.37
CA ILE A 113 0.51 -2.60 -4.77
C ILE A 113 1.92 -3.12 -4.98
N THR A 114 2.96 -2.42 -4.53
CA THR A 114 4.37 -2.82 -4.70
C THR A 114 4.65 -4.19 -4.09
N PHE A 115 4.13 -4.46 -2.90
CA PHE A 115 4.35 -5.75 -2.25
C PHE A 115 3.55 -6.89 -2.87
N ILE A 116 2.35 -6.63 -3.40
CA ILE A 116 1.58 -7.62 -4.17
C ILE A 116 2.29 -7.91 -5.50
N ASP A 117 2.74 -6.87 -6.20
CA ASP A 117 3.46 -7.00 -7.46
C ASP A 117 4.78 -7.77 -7.28
N PHE A 118 5.50 -7.54 -6.19
CA PHE A 118 6.71 -8.30 -5.88
C PHE A 118 6.47 -9.81 -5.69
N ASP A 119 5.33 -10.21 -5.14
CA ASP A 119 5.01 -11.63 -4.91
C ASP A 119 4.36 -12.32 -6.11
N HIS A 120 3.44 -11.61 -6.76
CA HIS A 120 2.50 -12.18 -7.73
C HIS A 120 2.64 -11.58 -9.13
N GLN A 121 3.43 -10.51 -9.30
CA GLN A 121 3.59 -9.77 -10.56
C GLN A 121 2.24 -9.31 -11.15
N ILE A 122 1.32 -8.91 -10.26
CA ILE A 122 0.01 -8.37 -10.62
C ILE A 122 -0.24 -7.06 -9.90
N ILE A 123 -0.96 -6.16 -10.57
CA ILE A 123 -1.45 -4.92 -9.98
C ILE A 123 -2.95 -5.07 -9.72
N PRO A 124 -3.40 -5.06 -8.45
CA PRO A 124 -4.79 -5.31 -8.11
C PRO A 124 -5.71 -4.17 -8.58
N ASP A 125 -6.63 -4.51 -9.48
CA ASP A 125 -7.63 -3.57 -10.03
C ASP A 125 -8.54 -2.96 -8.96
N VAL A 126 -8.77 -3.68 -7.86
CA VAL A 126 -9.54 -3.20 -6.69
C VAL A 126 -8.87 -2.03 -5.98
N ILE A 127 -7.57 -1.79 -6.21
CA ILE A 127 -6.85 -0.61 -5.69
C ILE A 127 -6.64 0.41 -6.82
N SER A 128 -6.14 -0.02 -7.98
CA SER A 128 -5.71 0.89 -9.04
C SER A 128 -6.87 1.64 -9.71
N LEU A 129 -7.94 0.95 -10.09
CA LEU A 129 -9.08 1.56 -10.78
C LEU A 129 -9.83 2.62 -9.94
N PRO A 130 -10.21 2.36 -8.67
CA PRO A 130 -10.80 3.40 -7.84
C PRO A 130 -9.77 4.45 -7.41
N GLY A 131 -8.49 4.10 -7.35
CA GLY A 131 -7.39 5.00 -7.03
C GLY A 131 -7.26 6.17 -8.01
N ILE A 132 -7.39 5.93 -9.32
CA ILE A 132 -7.26 6.98 -10.35
C ILE A 132 -8.18 8.18 -10.08
N PRO A 133 -9.53 8.05 -10.07
CA PRO A 133 -10.40 9.20 -9.82
C PRO A 133 -10.26 9.72 -8.39
N LEU A 134 -9.99 8.85 -7.40
CA LEU A 134 -9.86 9.27 -6.01
C LEU A 134 -8.66 10.19 -5.79
N PHE A 135 -7.48 9.79 -6.26
CA PHE A 135 -6.25 10.56 -6.08
C PHE A 135 -6.17 11.76 -7.01
N PHE A 136 -6.77 11.69 -8.21
CA PHE A 136 -6.99 12.86 -9.04
C PHE A 136 -7.82 13.94 -8.33
N LEU A 137 -9.00 13.56 -7.80
CA LEU A 137 -9.87 14.50 -7.08
C LEU A 137 -9.21 14.99 -5.79
N ALA A 138 -8.54 14.12 -5.03
CA ALA A 138 -7.78 14.52 -3.85
C ALA A 138 -6.64 15.49 -4.22
N GLY A 139 -5.96 15.27 -5.35
CA GLY A 139 -4.93 16.15 -5.89
C GLY A 139 -5.45 17.57 -6.13
N VAL A 140 -6.57 17.68 -6.83
CA VAL A 140 -7.17 18.97 -7.17
C VAL A 140 -7.77 19.67 -5.95
N PHE A 141 -8.60 18.97 -5.17
CA PHE A 141 -9.40 19.60 -4.11
C PHE A 141 -8.72 19.68 -2.75
N VAL A 142 -7.86 18.71 -2.41
CA VAL A 142 -7.20 18.64 -1.08
C VAL A 142 -5.77 19.13 -1.15
N MET A 143 -5.00 18.63 -2.13
CA MET A 143 -3.60 18.99 -2.32
C MET A 143 -3.42 20.33 -3.07
N LYS A 144 -4.52 20.90 -3.59
CA LYS A 144 -4.57 22.18 -4.31
C LYS A 144 -3.63 22.21 -5.51
N LEU A 145 -3.44 21.05 -6.16
CA LEU A 145 -2.76 20.97 -7.45
C LEU A 145 -3.60 21.68 -8.51
N ARG A 146 -2.95 22.23 -9.53
CA ARG A 146 -3.68 22.80 -10.67
C ARG A 146 -4.35 21.67 -11.41
N PHE A 147 -5.63 21.86 -11.74
CA PHE A 147 -6.42 20.88 -12.48
C PHE A 147 -5.71 20.41 -13.76
N LEU A 148 -5.13 21.35 -14.53
CA LEU A 148 -4.41 21.02 -15.76
C LEU A 148 -3.20 20.12 -15.49
N ASP A 149 -2.45 20.37 -14.41
CA ASP A 149 -1.26 19.57 -14.09
C ASP A 149 -1.66 18.15 -13.67
N SER A 150 -2.71 18.01 -12.84
CA SER A 150 -3.23 16.68 -12.47
C SER A 150 -3.87 15.95 -13.66
N PHE A 151 -4.56 16.66 -14.54
CA PHE A 151 -5.19 16.05 -15.70
C PHE A 151 -4.16 15.57 -16.72
N LEU A 152 -3.15 16.41 -16.98
CA LEU A 152 -2.00 16.02 -17.79
C LEU A 152 -1.20 14.90 -17.11
N GLY A 153 -1.09 14.89 -15.78
CA GLY A 153 -0.47 13.81 -15.02
C GLY A 153 -1.10 12.46 -15.32
N VAL A 154 -2.43 12.33 -15.13
CA VAL A 154 -3.17 11.11 -15.45
C VAL A 154 -3.01 10.71 -16.91
N LEU A 155 -3.17 11.66 -17.84
CA LEU A 155 -3.12 11.39 -19.28
C LEU A 155 -1.71 11.02 -19.75
N ILE A 156 -0.67 11.70 -19.29
CA ILE A 156 0.71 11.43 -19.70
C ILE A 156 1.21 10.17 -18.99
N GLY A 157 0.93 10.02 -17.69
CA GLY A 157 1.32 8.85 -16.92
C GLY A 157 0.78 7.57 -17.53
N GLY A 158 -0.54 7.43 -17.63
CA GLY A 158 -1.16 6.27 -18.26
C GLY A 158 -0.97 6.22 -19.77
N GLY A 159 -1.12 7.36 -20.46
CA GLY A 159 -1.14 7.41 -21.91
C GLY A 159 0.20 7.13 -22.57
N VAL A 160 1.33 7.45 -21.94
CA VAL A 160 2.66 7.09 -22.48
C VAL A 160 2.82 5.58 -22.52
N LEU A 161 2.53 4.88 -21.42
CA LEU A 161 2.60 3.42 -21.36
C LEU A 161 1.57 2.76 -22.28
N PHE A 162 0.34 3.28 -22.31
CA PHE A 162 -0.67 2.80 -23.25
C PHE A 162 -0.23 2.97 -24.71
N GLY A 163 0.37 4.10 -25.06
CA GLY A 163 0.89 4.34 -26.40
C GLY A 163 2.00 3.37 -26.79
N VAL A 164 2.95 3.11 -25.88
CA VAL A 164 4.01 2.12 -26.09
C VAL A 164 3.42 0.72 -26.28
N ALA A 165 2.46 0.32 -25.43
CA ALA A 165 1.79 -0.98 -25.52
C ALA A 165 1.03 -1.13 -26.85
N PHE A 166 0.28 -0.10 -27.25
CA PHE A 166 -0.47 -0.08 -28.50
C PHE A 166 0.42 -0.14 -29.74
N VAL A 167 1.51 0.63 -29.77
CA VAL A 167 2.48 0.60 -30.89
C VAL A 167 3.16 -0.77 -30.96
N TYR A 168 3.53 -1.35 -29.82
CA TYR A 168 4.11 -2.69 -29.77
C TYR A 168 3.12 -3.74 -30.29
N GLU A 169 1.87 -3.71 -29.83
CA GLU A 169 0.83 -4.63 -30.28
C GLU A 169 0.57 -4.50 -31.78
N LEU A 170 0.55 -3.27 -32.31
CA LEU A 170 0.37 -3.02 -33.74
C LEU A 170 1.50 -3.65 -34.60
N ILE A 171 2.74 -3.59 -34.11
CA ILE A 171 3.92 -4.12 -34.81
C ILE A 171 4.01 -5.65 -34.66
N THR A 172 3.83 -6.16 -33.44
CA THR A 172 4.11 -7.56 -33.09
C THR A 172 2.87 -8.46 -33.20
N LYS A 173 1.66 -7.88 -33.28
CA LYS A 173 0.36 -8.58 -33.21
C LYS A 173 0.24 -9.50 -31.99
N ARG A 174 0.93 -9.13 -30.91
CA ARG A 174 0.95 -9.83 -29.63
C ARG A 174 0.80 -8.78 -28.54
N GLU A 175 0.04 -9.12 -27.51
CA GLU A 175 -0.04 -8.29 -26.30
C GLU A 175 1.36 -8.21 -25.66
N GLY A 176 1.89 -6.99 -25.57
CA GLY A 176 3.26 -6.77 -25.11
C GLY A 176 3.39 -6.40 -23.64
N MET A 177 2.39 -5.72 -23.08
CA MET A 177 2.50 -5.12 -21.75
C MET A 177 1.18 -5.25 -20.99
N GLY A 178 1.26 -5.61 -19.72
CA GLY A 178 0.10 -5.77 -18.86
C GLY A 178 -0.61 -4.45 -18.62
N GLY A 179 -1.95 -4.45 -18.66
CA GLY A 179 -2.76 -3.26 -18.39
C GLY A 179 -2.64 -2.70 -16.96
N GLY A 180 -2.03 -3.46 -16.04
CA GLY A 180 -1.80 -3.04 -14.66
C GLY A 180 -0.89 -1.81 -14.55
N ASP A 181 0.26 -1.82 -15.23
CA ASP A 181 1.25 -0.75 -15.14
C ASP A 181 0.70 0.58 -15.66
N ILE A 182 -0.09 0.50 -16.73
CA ILE A 182 -0.81 1.64 -17.31
C ILE A 182 -1.73 2.28 -16.26
N LYS A 183 -2.51 1.46 -15.54
CA LYS A 183 -3.44 1.93 -14.50
C LYS A 183 -2.69 2.52 -13.31
N LEU A 184 -1.58 1.89 -12.88
CA LEU A 184 -0.77 2.38 -11.78
C LEU A 184 -0.13 3.74 -12.10
N LEU A 185 0.43 3.90 -13.30
CA LEU A 185 1.01 5.18 -13.71
C LEU A 185 -0.05 6.27 -13.93
N ALA A 186 -1.23 5.91 -14.41
CA ALA A 186 -2.38 6.81 -14.44
C ALA A 186 -2.86 7.23 -13.04
N MET A 187 -2.69 6.36 -12.03
CA MET A 187 -3.05 6.66 -10.63
C MET A 187 -2.01 7.54 -9.94
N ILE A 188 -0.74 7.43 -10.32
CA ILE A 188 0.38 8.22 -9.77
C ILE A 188 0.39 9.65 -10.35
N GLY A 189 0.06 9.79 -11.63
CA GLY A 189 -0.02 11.08 -12.33
C GLY A 189 -1.22 11.91 -11.89
#